data_AF-A0A5C8SBD5-F1
#
_entry.id   AF-A0A5C8SBD5-F1
#
_cell.length_a   1.000
_cell.length_b   1.000
_cell.length_c   1.000
_cell.angle_alpha   90.00
_cell.angle_beta   90.00
_cell.angle_gamma   90.00
#
_symmetry.space_group_name_H-M   'P 1'
#
loop_
_entity.id
_entity.type
_entity.pdbx_description
1 polymer ?
#
loop_
_entity_poly.entity_id
_entity_poly.type
_entity_poly.pdbx_seq_one_letter_code
_entity_poly.pdbx_strand_id
1 'polypeptide(L)'
;MSDTIDTVGVAGDRIRSIIERVEKVDEEIKDLMEAKKEIFLEAKGEGLDVKILKEILKLRKLDQDERDEHETLLDVYMRAMDAPSPAPMAEAA
;
A
#
# COMPACT_ATOMS: atom_id res chain seq x y z
N MET A 1 36.41 10.34 36.04
CA MET A 1 35.37 9.29 36.05
C MET A 1 33.95 9.85 36.20
N SER A 2 33.76 11.12 36.63
CA SER A 2 32.41 11.73 36.75
C SER A 2 31.76 12.06 35.40
N ASP A 3 32.49 12.69 34.47
CA ASP A 3 31.93 13.11 33.15
C ASP A 3 31.33 11.98 32.30
N THR A 4 31.83 10.76 32.44
CA THR A 4 31.30 9.61 31.68
C THR A 4 29.95 9.14 32.20
N ILE A 5 29.67 9.29 33.51
CA ILE A 5 28.40 8.87 34.11
C ILE A 5 27.30 9.87 33.75
N ASP A 6 27.63 11.17 33.77
CA ASP A 6 26.69 12.24 33.45
C ASP A 6 26.27 12.21 31.97
N THR A 7 27.21 11.93 31.07
CA THR A 7 26.92 11.76 29.63
C THR A 7 26.08 10.51 29.33
N VAL A 8 26.32 9.40 30.02
CA VAL A 8 25.50 8.18 29.89
C VAL A 8 24.09 8.39 30.43
N GLY A 9 23.93 9.13 31.54
CA GLY A 9 22.62 9.50 32.09
C GLY A 9 21.79 10.33 31.12
N VAL A 10 22.37 11.40 30.56
CA VAL A 10 21.70 12.27 29.57
C VAL A 10 21.35 11.50 28.29
N ALA A 11 22.23 10.59 27.85
CA ALA A 11 21.92 9.72 26.71
C ALA A 11 20.75 8.75 27.02
N GLY A 12 20.71 8.18 28.22
CA GLY A 12 19.64 7.30 28.68
C GLY A 12 18.27 7.97 28.71
N ASP A 13 18.19 9.20 29.23
CA ASP A 13 16.93 9.95 29.29
C ASP A 13 16.40 10.31 27.90
N ARG A 14 17.30 10.66 26.97
CA ARG A 14 16.93 10.89 25.57
C ARG A 14 16.45 9.62 24.87
N ILE A 15 17.11 8.49 25.10
CA ILE A 15 16.69 7.19 24.56
C ILE A 15 15.29 6.84 25.10
N ARG A 16 15.07 6.97 26.41
CA ARG A 16 13.77 6.70 27.04
C ARG A 16 12.67 7.56 26.43
N SER A 17 12.89 8.87 26.31
CA SER A 17 11.91 9.79 25.71
C SER A 17 11.57 9.43 24.25
N ILE A 18 12.54 8.96 23.46
CA ILE A 18 12.28 8.50 22.09
C ILE A 18 11.41 7.24 22.11
N ILE A 19 11.74 6.25 22.96
CA ILE A 19 10.98 5.00 23.06
C ILE A 19 9.54 5.26 23.48
N GLU A 20 9.32 6.03 24.55
CA GLU A 20 7.97 6.35 25.05
C GLU A 20 7.11 7.04 23.98
N ARG A 21 7.72 7.91 23.15
CA ARG A 21 7.03 8.56 22.03
C ARG A 21 6.69 7.59 20.91
N VAL A 22 7.56 6.63 20.61
CA VAL A 22 7.30 5.59 19.61
C VAL A 22 6.20 4.65 20.09
N GLU A 23 6.25 4.19 21.34
CA GLU A 23 5.24 3.30 21.93
C GLU A 23 3.86 3.96 21.89
N LYS A 24 3.76 5.26 22.21
CA LYS A 24 2.52 6.00 22.07
C LYS A 24 1.99 6.02 20.63
N VAL A 25 2.87 6.23 19.65
CA VAL A 25 2.48 6.20 18.22
C VAL A 25 2.05 4.79 17.80
N ASP A 26 2.69 3.75 18.30
CA ASP A 26 2.31 2.36 18.02
C ASP A 26 0.93 2.01 18.60
N GLU A 27 0.60 2.52 19.79
CA GLU A 27 -0.75 2.43 20.36
C GLU A 27 -1.77 3.15 19.48
N GLU A 28 -1.49 4.38 19.05
CA GLU A 28 -2.37 5.14 18.14
C GLU A 28 -2.57 4.40 16.79
N ILE A 29 -1.51 3.81 16.23
CA ILE A 29 -1.58 3.01 15.00
C ILE A 29 -2.46 1.78 15.21
N LYS A 30 -2.34 1.10 16.36
CA LYS A 30 -3.16 -0.06 16.70
C LYS A 30 -4.65 0.30 16.76
N ASP A 31 -4.99 1.40 17.41
CA ASP A 31 -6.36 1.87 17.51
C ASP A 31 -6.93 2.25 16.13
N LEU A 32 -6.14 2.91 15.29
CA LEU A 32 -6.52 3.22 13.90
C LEU A 32 -6.70 1.98 13.04
N MET A 33 -5.87 0.94 13.23
CA MET A 33 -6.02 -0.33 12.53
C MET A 33 -7.29 -1.06 12.94
N GLU A 34 -7.66 -1.05 14.23
CA GLU A 34 -8.89 -1.67 14.70
C GLU A 34 -10.12 -0.90 14.18
N ALA A 35 -10.11 0.43 14.25
CA ALA A 35 -11.17 1.27 13.67
C ALA A 35 -11.36 0.98 12.17
N LYS A 36 -10.25 0.87 11.41
CA LYS A 36 -10.29 0.49 10.00
C LYS A 36 -10.88 -0.91 9.77
N LYS A 37 -10.61 -1.86 10.66
CA LYS A 37 -11.15 -3.22 10.58
C LYS A 37 -12.65 -3.23 10.82
N GLU A 38 -13.14 -2.48 11.81
CA GLU A 38 -14.58 -2.34 12.09
C GLU A 38 -15.34 -1.78 10.88
N ILE A 39 -14.81 -0.76 10.18
CA ILE A 39 -15.41 -0.24 8.94
C ILE A 39 -15.58 -1.33 7.87
N PHE A 40 -14.60 -2.22 7.71
CA PHE A 40 -14.74 -3.34 6.77
C PHE A 40 -15.71 -4.41 7.25
N LEU A 41 -15.87 -4.59 8.57
CA LEU A 41 -16.88 -5.51 9.12
C LEU A 41 -18.29 -4.96 8.92
N GLU A 42 -18.50 -3.66 9.09
CA GLU A 42 -19.74 -2.97 8.76
C GLU A 42 -20.10 -3.13 7.28
N ALA A 43 -19.16 -2.82 6.38
CA ALA A 43 -19.35 -3.00 4.94
C ALA A 43 -19.71 -4.46 4.58
N LYS A 44 -19.11 -5.44 5.26
CA LYS A 44 -19.46 -6.86 5.09
C LYS A 44 -20.89 -7.15 5.57
N GLY A 45 -21.32 -6.56 6.69
CA GLY A 45 -22.69 -6.66 7.21
C GLY A 45 -23.73 -6.07 6.27
N GLU A 46 -23.36 -5.03 5.52
CA GLU A 46 -24.17 -4.43 4.44
C GLU A 46 -24.20 -5.29 3.16
N GLY A 47 -23.42 -6.37 3.09
CA GLY A 47 -23.34 -7.28 1.94
C GLY A 47 -22.31 -6.88 0.88
N LEU A 48 -21.40 -5.96 1.17
CA LEU A 48 -20.32 -5.57 0.25
C LEU A 48 -19.15 -6.55 0.28
N ASP A 49 -18.49 -6.76 -0.88
CA ASP A 49 -17.27 -7.55 -0.95
C ASP A 49 -16.06 -6.74 -0.47
N VAL A 50 -15.61 -7.04 0.75
CA VAL A 50 -14.44 -6.42 1.39
C VAL A 50 -13.15 -6.57 0.57
N LYS A 51 -12.99 -7.65 -0.23
CA LYS A 51 -11.80 -7.82 -1.07
C LYS A 51 -11.78 -6.77 -2.18
N ILE A 52 -12.91 -6.55 -2.84
CA ILE A 52 -13.06 -5.54 -3.89
C ILE A 52 -12.86 -4.13 -3.32
N LEU A 53 -13.40 -3.83 -2.13
CA LEU A 53 -13.16 -2.54 -1.48
C LEU A 53 -11.67 -2.28 -1.16
N LYS A 54 -10.93 -3.32 -0.74
CA LYS A 54 -9.48 -3.22 -0.52
C LYS A 54 -8.71 -3.01 -1.83
N GLU A 55 -9.15 -3.64 -2.91
CA GLU A 55 -8.59 -3.44 -4.25
C GLU A 55 -8.81 -2.00 -4.72
N ILE A 56 -10.02 -1.45 -4.57
CA ILE A 56 -10.31 -0.04 -4.85
C ILE A 56 -9.39 0.88 -4.05
N LEU A 57 -9.21 0.64 -2.75
CA LEU A 57 -8.29 1.44 -1.93
C LEU A 57 -6.84 1.33 -2.39
N LYS A 58 -6.38 0.16 -2.86
CA LYS A 58 -5.05 -0.01 -3.43
C LYS A 58 -4.91 0.80 -4.73
N LEU A 59 -5.87 0.69 -5.63
CA LEU A 59 -5.90 1.46 -6.87
C LEU A 59 -5.88 2.97 -6.58
N ARG A 60 -6.69 3.44 -5.63
CA ARG A 60 -6.75 4.87 -5.26
C ARG A 60 -5.46 5.44 -4.67
N LYS A 61 -4.55 4.58 -4.18
CA LYS A 61 -3.25 4.99 -3.64
C LYS A 61 -2.16 5.12 -4.71
N LEU A 62 -2.35 4.49 -5.88
CA LEU A 62 -1.43 4.64 -7.00
C LEU A 62 -1.52 6.08 -7.53
N ASP A 63 -0.46 6.56 -8.16
CA ASP A 63 -0.53 7.83 -8.88
C ASP A 63 -1.59 7.73 -10.01
N GLN A 64 -2.21 8.85 -10.35
CA GLN A 64 -3.24 8.84 -11.40
C GLN A 64 -2.63 8.64 -12.78
N ASP A 65 -1.48 9.27 -13.04
CA ASP A 65 -0.81 9.19 -14.34
C ASP A 65 -0.24 7.77 -14.56
N GLU A 66 0.33 7.17 -13.51
CA GLU A 66 0.79 5.76 -13.54
C GLU A 66 -0.36 4.77 -13.84
N ARG A 67 -1.57 5.05 -13.33
CA ARG A 67 -2.74 4.21 -13.59
C ARG A 67 -3.21 4.35 -15.03
N ASP A 68 -3.32 5.57 -15.52
CA ASP A 68 -3.78 5.85 -16.89
C ASP A 68 -2.79 5.26 -17.93
N GLU A 69 -1.48 5.34 -17.68
CA GLU A 69 -0.45 4.71 -18.52
C GLU A 69 -0.58 3.18 -18.51
N HIS A 70 -0.72 2.57 -17.32
CA HIS A 70 -0.88 1.13 -17.20
C HIS A 70 -2.16 0.62 -17.88
N GLU A 71 -3.30 1.29 -17.72
CA GLU A 71 -4.56 0.93 -18.37
C GLU A 71 -4.46 1.02 -19.90
N THR A 72 -3.81 2.08 -20.41
CA THR A 72 -3.56 2.24 -21.84
C THR A 72 -2.72 1.09 -22.39
N LEU A 73 -1.62 0.74 -21.72
CA LEU A 73 -0.75 -0.37 -22.14
C LEU A 73 -1.47 -1.72 -22.09
N LEU A 74 -2.25 -1.96 -21.04
CA LEU A 74 -3.02 -3.20 -20.88
C LEU A 74 -4.03 -3.37 -22.02
N ASP A 75 -4.79 -2.34 -22.37
CA ASP A 75 -5.75 -2.35 -23.48
C ASP A 75 -5.05 -2.63 -24.82
N VAL A 76 -3.90 -2.00 -25.08
CA VAL A 76 -3.09 -2.28 -26.28
C VAL A 76 -2.69 -3.75 -26.37
N TYR A 77 -2.21 -4.34 -25.27
CA TYR A 77 -1.79 -5.74 -25.26
C TYR A 77 -2.95 -6.71 -25.38
N MET A 78 -4.09 -6.44 -24.72
CA MET A 78 -5.29 -7.26 -24.87
C MET A 78 -5.79 -7.26 -26.32
N ARG A 79 -5.87 -6.09 -26.96
CA ARG A 79 -6.23 -5.99 -28.39
C ARG A 79 -5.26 -6.73 -29.29
N ALA A 80 -3.97 -6.71 -28.99
CA ALA A 80 -2.97 -7.43 -29.77
C ALA A 80 -3.10 -8.96 -29.63
N MET A 81 -3.50 -9.47 -28.45
CA MET A 81 -3.77 -10.90 -28.26
C MET A 81 -5.04 -11.36 -28.97
N ASP A 82 -6.07 -10.50 -29.02
CA ASP A 82 -7.33 -10.78 -29.70
C ASP A 82 -7.26 -10.55 -31.22
N ALA A 83 -6.25 -9.83 -31.70
CA ALA A 83 -6.01 -9.67 -33.12
C ALA A 83 -5.69 -11.03 -33.75
N PRO A 84 -6.31 -11.39 -34.88
CA PRO A 84 -5.98 -12.62 -35.57
C PRO A 84 -4.50 -12.62 -35.92
N SER A 85 -3.80 -13.72 -35.63
CA SER A 85 -2.41 -13.90 -36.06
C SER A 85 -2.35 -13.59 -37.55
N PRO A 86 -1.43 -12.71 -38.03
CA PRO A 86 -1.25 -12.56 -39.45
C PRO A 86 -0.95 -13.96 -39.99
N ALA A 87 -1.80 -14.45 -40.90
CA ALA A 87 -1.53 -15.67 -41.63
C ALA A 87 -0.10 -15.53 -42.19
N PRO A 88 0.72 -16.60 -42.17
CA PRO A 88 2.05 -16.51 -42.73
C PRO A 88 1.88 -15.98 -44.15
N MET A 89 2.40 -14.78 -44.41
CA MET A 89 2.36 -14.20 -45.75
C MET A 89 3.07 -15.22 -46.62
N ALA A 90 2.30 -15.98 -47.38
CA ALA A 90 2.82 -16.96 -48.30
C ALA A 90 3.80 -16.20 -49.19
N GLU A 91 5.06 -16.62 -49.10
CA GLU A 91 6.19 -16.13 -49.85
C GLU A 91 5.75 -15.94 -51.31
N ALA A 92 5.68 -14.69 -51.74
CA ALA A 92 5.34 -14.37 -53.12
C ALA A 92 6.51 -14.86 -54.00
N ALA A 93 6.27 -15.97 -54.70
CA ALA A 93 7.13 -16.54 -55.73
C ALA A 93 7.25 -15.63 -56.97
#